data_AF-A0A3D0V716-F1
#
_entry.id   AF-A0A3D0V716-F1
#
_cell.length_a   1.000
_cell.length_b   1.000
_cell.length_c   1.000
_cell.angle_alpha   90.00
_cell.angle_beta   90.00
_cell.angle_gamma   90.00
#
_symmetry.space_group_name_H-M   'P 1'
#
loop_
_entity.id
_entity.type
_entity.pdbx_description
1 polymer ?
#
loop_
_entity_poly.entity_id
_entity_poly.type
_entity_poly.pdbx_seq_one_letter_code
_entity_poly.pdbx_strand_id
1 'polypeptide(L)'
;MDKNNYWRTFIGDEEMCRLRKLADFLFSESDKRTAELLEKEKEFDQIEEGGDEWCGMTKKEAFGDYLGYEFHDSEQTDQILFRSLVMSIFAFIERDLKGLCNQLKETLGEKFSVDDMRGGSGLKASLTYLDKVLDGGFVKDDEDLKHCNKLRNALMHGDLKRSISEQKKMVNQFKNTSFTIVFHNDELQIEKETISELLIFADRVYSNISHNWISKDF
;
A
#
# COMPACT_ATOMS: atom_id res chain seq x y z
N MET A 1 -31.60 -8.05 23.32
CA MET A 1 -30.60 -7.98 22.24
C MET A 1 -29.24 -7.89 22.90
N ASP A 2 -28.48 -8.99 22.87
CA ASP A 2 -27.14 -9.06 23.46
C ASP A 2 -26.17 -8.13 22.74
N LYS A 3 -25.58 -7.21 23.49
CA LYS A 3 -24.50 -6.32 23.00
C LYS A 3 -23.22 -7.09 22.64
N ASN A 4 -23.15 -8.38 22.98
CA ASN A 4 -21.96 -9.22 22.76
C ASN A 4 -21.82 -9.81 21.35
N ASN A 5 -22.77 -9.59 20.43
CA ASN A 5 -22.71 -10.17 19.07
C ASN A 5 -22.44 -9.16 17.94
N TYR A 6 -22.19 -7.88 18.25
CA TYR A 6 -21.99 -6.86 17.21
C TYR A 6 -20.69 -7.05 16.42
N TRP A 7 -19.66 -7.65 17.02
CA TRP A 7 -18.35 -7.88 16.38
C TRP A 7 -18.35 -9.05 15.40
N ARG A 8 -19.36 -9.94 15.45
CA ARG A 8 -19.52 -11.05 14.49
C ARG A 8 -19.90 -10.56 13.08
N THR A 9 -20.23 -9.28 12.92
CA THR A 9 -20.53 -8.68 11.62
C THR A 9 -19.35 -7.84 11.17
N PHE A 10 -18.48 -8.51 10.40
CA PHE A 10 -17.42 -8.00 9.54
C PHE A 10 -16.35 -7.11 10.19
N ILE A 11 -15.31 -7.74 10.73
CA ILE A 11 -14.05 -7.06 11.02
C ILE A 11 -13.47 -6.58 9.68
N GLY A 12 -13.34 -5.26 9.53
CA GLY A 12 -12.65 -4.63 8.42
C GLY A 12 -13.50 -4.29 7.19
N ASP A 13 -14.80 -4.61 7.11
CA ASP A 13 -15.59 -4.27 5.91
C ASP A 13 -15.74 -2.77 5.70
N GLU A 14 -16.03 -2.05 6.78
CA GLU A 14 -16.20 -0.61 6.71
C GLU A 14 -14.86 0.05 6.34
N GLU A 15 -13.78 -0.38 6.97
CA GLU A 15 -12.41 0.02 6.64
C GLU A 15 -12.07 -0.29 5.18
N MET A 16 -12.34 -1.50 4.70
CA MET A 16 -12.07 -1.91 3.32
C MET A 16 -12.90 -1.12 2.33
N CYS A 17 -14.18 -0.85 2.63
CA CYS A 17 -15.02 0.01 1.81
C CYS A 17 -14.44 1.43 1.71
N ARG A 18 -13.97 2.00 2.83
CA ARG A 18 -13.33 3.32 2.86
C ARG A 18 -12.01 3.34 2.10
N LEU A 19 -11.16 2.32 2.29
CA LEU A 19 -9.87 2.19 1.61
C LEU A 19 -10.04 2.03 0.10
N ARG A 20 -11.00 1.22 -0.36
CA ARG A 20 -11.32 1.06 -1.79
C ARG A 20 -11.82 2.37 -2.40
N LYS A 21 -12.76 3.06 -1.75
CA LYS A 21 -13.23 4.38 -2.21
C LYS A 21 -12.10 5.40 -2.31
N LEU A 22 -11.18 5.39 -1.35
CA LEU A 22 -10.02 6.26 -1.38
C LEU A 22 -9.07 5.90 -2.54
N ALA A 23 -8.81 4.60 -2.75
CA ALA A 23 -8.00 4.14 -3.88
C ALA A 23 -8.62 4.54 -5.23
N ASP A 24 -9.92 4.28 -5.42
CA ASP A 24 -10.65 4.64 -6.64
C ASP A 24 -10.58 6.15 -6.92
N PHE A 25 -10.77 6.96 -5.87
CA PHE A 25 -10.60 8.41 -5.96
C PHE A 25 -9.17 8.78 -6.39
N LEU A 26 -8.14 8.25 -5.74
CA LEU A 26 -6.75 8.56 -6.09
C LEU A 26 -6.39 8.11 -7.52
N PHE A 27 -6.89 6.95 -7.95
CA PHE A 27 -6.66 6.43 -9.30
C PHE A 27 -7.30 7.33 -10.34
N SER A 28 -8.57 7.69 -10.16
CA SER A 28 -9.29 8.56 -11.08
C SER A 28 -8.67 9.96 -11.17
N GLU A 29 -8.22 10.54 -10.06
CA GLU A 29 -7.53 11.83 -10.06
C GLU A 29 -6.16 11.77 -10.75
N SER A 30 -5.41 10.67 -10.57
CA SER A 30 -4.15 10.42 -11.27
C SER A 30 -4.36 10.23 -12.78
N ASP A 31 -5.39 9.46 -13.18
CA ASP A 31 -5.75 9.29 -14.61
C ASP A 31 -6.15 10.62 -15.26
N LYS A 32 -6.92 11.43 -14.54
CA LYS A 32 -7.33 12.76 -15.02
C LYS A 32 -6.12 13.67 -15.23
N ARG A 33 -5.21 13.76 -14.27
CA ARG A 33 -3.95 14.54 -14.41
C ARG A 33 -3.14 14.06 -15.60
N THR A 34 -2.98 12.75 -15.73
CA THR A 34 -2.25 12.14 -16.85
C THR A 34 -2.88 12.51 -18.19
N ALA A 35 -4.21 12.42 -18.31
CA ALA A 35 -4.93 12.80 -19.52
C ALA A 35 -4.75 14.30 -19.86
N GLU A 36 -4.84 15.19 -18.86
CA GLU A 36 -4.61 16.63 -19.05
C GLU A 36 -3.18 16.93 -19.55
N LEU A 37 -2.17 16.25 -19.01
CA LEU A 37 -0.78 16.39 -19.44
C LEU A 37 -0.54 15.86 -20.86
N LEU A 38 -1.16 14.72 -21.21
CA LEU A 38 -1.07 14.17 -22.57
C LEU A 38 -1.74 15.08 -23.61
N GLU A 39 -2.82 15.80 -23.26
CA GLU A 39 -3.37 16.81 -24.16
C GLU A 39 -2.42 18.00 -24.34
N LYS A 40 -1.77 18.48 -23.27
CA LYS A 40 -0.73 19.52 -23.36
C LYS A 40 0.48 19.06 -24.18
N GLU A 41 0.85 17.79 -24.10
CA GLU A 41 1.92 17.20 -24.93
C GLU A 41 1.56 17.25 -26.42
N LYS A 42 0.31 16.94 -26.78
CA LYS A 42 -0.17 17.11 -28.17
C LYS A 42 -0.17 18.55 -28.62
N GLU A 43 -0.43 19.51 -27.72
CA GLU A 43 -0.29 20.93 -28.01
C GLU A 43 1.17 21.32 -28.25
N PHE A 44 2.10 20.79 -27.43
CA PHE A 44 3.54 20.98 -27.60
C PHE A 44 4.02 20.47 -28.97
N ASP A 45 3.55 19.31 -29.40
CA ASP A 45 3.90 18.72 -30.70
C ASP A 45 3.47 19.59 -31.89
N GLN A 46 2.43 20.40 -31.72
CA GLN A 46 1.92 21.32 -32.74
C GLN A 46 2.69 22.65 -32.77
N ILE A 47 3.54 22.94 -31.78
CA ILE A 47 4.37 24.15 -31.79
C ILE A 47 5.47 23.99 -32.84
N GLU A 48 5.51 24.92 -33.80
CA GLU A 48 6.55 24.98 -34.83
C GLU A 48 7.94 25.12 -34.18
N GLU A 49 8.94 24.52 -34.81
CA GLU A 49 10.33 24.66 -34.37
C GLU A 49 10.89 26.04 -34.77
N GLY A 50 11.61 26.68 -33.85
CA GLY A 50 12.15 28.02 -34.04
C GLY A 50 11.18 29.15 -33.67
N GLY A 51 11.49 30.38 -34.08
CA GLY A 51 10.72 31.59 -33.75
C GLY A 51 11.50 32.59 -32.91
N ASP A 52 10.86 33.71 -32.57
CA ASP A 52 11.48 34.77 -31.77
C ASP A 52 11.87 34.23 -30.39
N GLU A 53 13.14 34.41 -30.04
CA GLU A 53 13.65 34.05 -28.72
C GLU A 53 13.24 35.10 -27.70
N TRP A 54 12.72 34.64 -26.56
CA TRP A 54 12.54 35.46 -25.38
C TRP A 54 13.39 34.89 -24.25
N CYS A 55 14.27 35.71 -23.68
CA CYS A 55 15.24 35.28 -22.67
C CYS A 55 16.15 34.11 -23.12
N GLY A 56 16.44 33.99 -24.42
CA GLY A 56 17.32 32.97 -24.98
C GLY A 56 16.68 31.59 -25.14
N MET A 57 15.34 31.51 -25.07
CA MET A 57 14.58 30.31 -25.36
C MET A 57 13.54 30.61 -26.43
N THR A 58 13.34 29.66 -27.34
CA THR A 58 12.18 29.64 -28.23
C THR A 58 10.91 29.33 -27.43
N LYS A 59 9.74 29.66 -28.00
CA LYS A 59 8.45 29.31 -27.40
C LYS A 59 8.33 27.80 -27.14
N LYS A 60 8.83 26.98 -28.06
CA LYS A 60 8.77 25.51 -27.94
C LYS A 60 9.64 25.01 -26.80
N GLU A 61 10.88 25.50 -26.67
CA GLU A 61 11.77 25.14 -25.56
C GLU A 61 11.17 25.52 -24.21
N ALA A 62 10.70 26.77 -24.06
CA ALA A 62 10.09 27.22 -22.82
C ALA A 62 8.83 26.40 -22.43
N PHE A 63 8.00 26.05 -23.42
CA PHE A 63 6.82 25.20 -23.17
C PHE A 63 7.21 23.75 -22.85
N GLY A 64 8.23 23.21 -23.51
CA GLY A 64 8.77 21.87 -23.23
C GLY A 64 9.35 21.77 -21.81
N ASP A 65 10.13 22.76 -21.38
CA ASP A 65 10.65 22.83 -20.01
C ASP A 65 9.50 22.88 -18.99
N TYR A 66 8.51 23.77 -19.21
CA TYR A 66 7.33 23.86 -18.36
C TYR A 66 6.56 22.53 -18.28
N LEU A 67 6.32 21.90 -19.42
CA LEU A 67 5.60 20.62 -19.49
C LEU A 67 6.37 19.52 -18.76
N GLY A 68 7.70 19.47 -18.91
CA GLY A 68 8.56 18.55 -18.17
C GLY A 68 8.45 18.72 -16.65
N TYR A 69 8.39 19.97 -16.16
CA TYR A 69 8.12 20.25 -14.74
C TYR A 69 6.75 19.76 -14.31
N GLU A 70 5.70 20.00 -15.10
CA GLU A 70 4.35 19.54 -14.75
C GLU A 70 4.23 18.01 -14.69
N PHE A 71 4.86 17.29 -15.63
CA PHE A 71 4.92 15.82 -15.58
C PHE A 71 5.63 15.34 -14.31
N HIS A 72 6.77 15.93 -13.98
CA HIS A 72 7.52 15.58 -12.78
C HIS A 72 6.73 15.84 -11.50
N ASP A 73 6.13 17.02 -11.37
CA ASP A 73 5.34 17.41 -10.19
C ASP A 73 4.10 16.52 -10.03
N SER A 74 3.44 16.16 -11.14
CA SER A 74 2.32 15.23 -11.13
C SER A 74 2.74 13.83 -10.68
N GLU A 75 3.83 13.28 -11.22
CA GLU A 75 4.37 11.98 -10.82
C GLU A 75 4.72 11.97 -9.32
N GLN A 76 5.42 13.00 -8.83
CA GLN A 76 5.78 13.10 -7.41
C GLN A 76 4.55 13.20 -6.50
N THR A 77 3.54 13.97 -6.91
CA THR A 77 2.28 14.10 -6.18
C THR A 77 1.58 12.75 -6.08
N ASP A 78 1.46 12.02 -7.19
CA ASP A 78 0.84 10.70 -7.23
C ASP A 78 1.57 9.73 -6.31
N GLN A 79 2.90 9.70 -6.33
CA GLN A 79 3.70 8.84 -5.46
C GLN A 79 3.52 9.15 -3.99
N ILE A 80 3.47 10.43 -3.59
CA ILE A 80 3.19 10.81 -2.19
C ILE A 80 1.84 10.26 -1.76
N LEU A 81 0.81 10.42 -2.59
CA LEU A 81 -0.55 9.97 -2.29
C LEU A 81 -0.64 8.44 -2.24
N PHE A 82 -0.04 7.74 -3.19
CA PHE A 82 -0.01 6.28 -3.24
C PHE A 82 0.74 5.66 -2.06
N ARG A 83 1.93 6.19 -1.73
CA ARG A 83 2.69 5.75 -0.54
C ARG A 83 1.89 5.99 0.75
N SER A 84 1.19 7.12 0.84
CA SER A 84 0.32 7.44 1.98
C SER A 84 -0.85 6.46 2.11
N LEU A 85 -1.46 6.06 0.99
CA LEU A 85 -2.52 5.05 0.97
C LEU A 85 -1.97 3.68 1.41
N VAL A 86 -0.82 3.23 0.88
CA VAL A 86 -0.19 1.97 1.30
C VAL A 86 0.07 1.95 2.80
N MET A 87 0.64 3.04 3.35
CA MET A 87 0.87 3.17 4.77
C MET A 87 -0.43 3.15 5.60
N SER A 88 -1.49 3.76 5.07
CA SER A 88 -2.82 3.73 5.70
C SER A 88 -3.39 2.31 5.73
N ILE A 89 -3.30 1.54 4.63
CA ILE A 89 -3.72 0.14 4.57
C ILE A 89 -3.04 -0.66 5.69
N PHE A 90 -1.72 -0.56 5.82
CA PHE A 90 -0.99 -1.24 6.90
C PHE A 90 -1.44 -0.78 8.29
N ALA A 91 -1.62 0.52 8.50
CA ALA A 91 -2.04 1.06 9.79
C ALA A 91 -3.41 0.53 10.22
N PHE A 92 -4.38 0.44 9.29
CA PHE A 92 -5.71 -0.12 9.58
C PHE A 92 -5.62 -1.60 9.96
N ILE A 93 -4.95 -2.42 9.15
CA ILE A 93 -4.80 -3.85 9.42
C ILE A 93 -4.12 -4.07 10.77
N GLU A 94 -3.02 -3.35 11.04
CA GLU A 94 -2.28 -3.49 12.30
C GLU A 94 -3.10 -3.07 13.52
N ARG A 95 -3.84 -1.96 13.42
CA ARG A 95 -4.74 -1.49 14.48
C ARG A 95 -5.79 -2.54 14.81
N ASP A 96 -6.47 -3.07 13.79
CA ASP A 96 -7.60 -3.98 13.96
C ASP A 96 -7.14 -5.33 14.50
N LEU A 97 -6.04 -5.86 13.95
CA LEU A 97 -5.41 -7.06 14.46
C LEU A 97 -4.94 -6.92 15.91
N LYS A 98 -4.32 -5.79 16.26
CA LYS A 98 -3.89 -5.53 17.63
C LYS A 98 -5.09 -5.44 18.58
N GLY A 99 -6.17 -4.78 18.16
CA GLY A 99 -7.43 -4.73 18.89
C GLY A 99 -7.97 -6.13 19.17
N LEU A 100 -8.03 -6.98 18.14
CA LEU A 100 -8.45 -8.37 18.28
C LEU A 100 -7.55 -9.17 19.23
N CYS A 101 -6.22 -9.07 19.09
CA CYS A 101 -5.28 -9.78 19.97
C CYS A 101 -5.48 -9.41 21.44
N ASN A 102 -5.70 -8.13 21.73
CA ASN A 102 -5.94 -7.64 23.09
C ASN A 102 -7.26 -8.17 23.66
N GLN A 103 -8.35 -8.13 22.88
CA GLN A 103 -9.64 -8.68 23.29
C GLN A 103 -9.57 -10.18 23.54
N LEU A 104 -8.83 -10.90 22.69
CA LEU A 104 -8.57 -12.33 22.83
C LEU A 104 -7.84 -12.65 24.13
N LYS A 105 -6.81 -11.87 24.44
CA LYS A 105 -6.06 -12.01 25.68
C LYS A 105 -6.99 -11.88 26.90
N GLU A 106 -7.85 -10.85 26.90
CA GLU A 106 -8.80 -10.60 27.98
C GLU A 106 -9.85 -11.71 28.10
N THR A 107 -10.42 -12.12 26.97
CA THR A 107 -11.50 -13.13 26.92
C THR A 107 -11.01 -14.51 27.35
N LEU A 108 -9.84 -14.93 26.88
CA LEU A 108 -9.28 -16.26 27.18
C LEU A 108 -8.45 -16.29 28.47
N GLY A 109 -8.18 -15.13 29.08
CA GLY A 109 -7.33 -15.03 30.27
C GLY A 109 -5.87 -15.38 30.00
N GLU A 110 -5.38 -15.14 28.78
CA GLU A 110 -4.01 -15.45 28.39
C GLU A 110 -3.00 -14.59 29.14
N LYS A 111 -1.92 -15.22 29.61
CA LYS A 111 -0.87 -14.54 30.39
C LYS A 111 0.10 -13.74 29.52
N PHE A 112 0.19 -14.08 28.24
CA PHE A 112 1.07 -13.42 27.28
C PHE A 112 0.27 -12.49 26.36
N SER A 113 0.95 -11.54 25.74
CA SER A 113 0.39 -10.52 24.85
C SER A 113 1.01 -10.60 23.47
N VAL A 114 0.46 -9.81 22.54
CA VAL A 114 1.06 -9.63 21.21
C VAL A 114 2.48 -9.07 21.29
N ASP A 115 2.77 -8.23 22.28
CA ASP A 115 4.09 -7.64 22.48
C ASP A 115 5.13 -8.68 22.96
N ASP A 116 4.68 -9.83 23.49
CA ASP A 116 5.55 -10.95 23.88
C ASP A 116 5.93 -11.85 22.70
N MET A 117 5.39 -11.60 21.49
CA MET A 117 5.69 -12.40 20.31
C MET A 117 7.09 -12.10 19.77
N ARG A 118 7.99 -13.08 19.89
CA ARG A 118 9.34 -13.01 19.31
C ARG A 118 9.30 -13.07 17.77
N GLY A 119 10.12 -12.26 17.12
CA GLY A 119 10.45 -12.42 15.69
C GLY A 119 9.62 -11.60 14.70
N GLY A 120 8.90 -10.56 15.15
CA GLY A 120 8.22 -9.61 14.28
C GLY A 120 7.69 -8.39 15.02
N SER A 121 7.36 -7.34 14.28
CA SER A 121 6.63 -6.15 14.75
C SER A 121 5.37 -5.96 13.91
N GLY A 122 4.36 -5.28 14.46
CA GLY A 122 3.14 -4.94 13.73
C GLY A 122 2.39 -6.17 13.24
N LEU A 123 2.04 -6.20 11.94
CA LEU A 123 1.22 -7.23 11.31
C LEU A 123 1.68 -8.66 11.62
N LYS A 124 2.98 -8.95 11.47
CA LYS A 124 3.53 -10.29 11.70
C LYS A 124 3.38 -10.75 13.15
N ALA A 125 3.58 -9.85 14.11
CA ALA A 125 3.46 -10.17 15.54
C ALA A 125 2.00 -10.53 15.88
N SER A 126 1.05 -9.73 15.39
CA SER A 126 -0.38 -9.98 15.61
C SER A 126 -0.83 -11.31 14.99
N LEU A 127 -0.46 -11.59 13.74
CA LEU A 127 -0.83 -12.86 13.10
C LEU A 127 -0.19 -14.07 13.82
N THR A 128 1.05 -13.92 14.31
CA THR A 128 1.72 -14.98 15.09
C THR A 128 1.02 -15.23 16.43
N TYR A 129 0.53 -14.17 17.08
CA TYR A 129 -0.28 -14.29 18.28
C TYR A 129 -1.58 -15.02 17.99
N LEU A 130 -2.31 -14.60 16.94
CA LEU A 130 -3.56 -15.25 16.53
C LEU A 130 -3.35 -16.72 16.18
N ASP A 131 -2.24 -17.07 15.54
CA ASP A 131 -1.90 -18.47 15.25
C ASP A 131 -1.76 -19.32 16.51
N LYS A 132 -1.13 -18.79 17.55
CA LYS A 132 -0.95 -19.53 18.81
C LYS A 132 -2.26 -19.71 19.57
N VAL A 133 -3.11 -18.70 19.53
CA VAL A 133 -4.34 -18.66 20.35
C VAL A 133 -5.50 -19.36 19.64
N LEU A 134 -5.57 -19.26 18.32
CA LEU A 134 -6.68 -19.79 17.52
C LEU A 134 -6.31 -21.04 16.72
N ASP A 135 -5.05 -21.46 16.64
CA ASP A 135 -4.60 -22.62 15.85
C ASP A 135 -5.08 -22.55 14.38
N GLY A 136 -5.00 -21.35 13.78
CA GLY A 136 -5.65 -21.01 12.51
C GLY A 136 -4.77 -21.09 11.25
N GLY A 137 -3.45 -21.24 11.39
CA GLY A 137 -2.52 -21.26 10.26
C GLY A 137 -2.36 -19.93 9.51
N PHE A 138 -2.66 -18.79 10.13
CA PHE A 138 -2.55 -17.43 9.62
C PHE A 138 -1.17 -17.03 9.09
N VAL A 139 -0.07 -17.58 9.63
CA VAL A 139 1.32 -17.20 9.28
C VAL A 139 2.01 -18.24 8.41
N LYS A 140 1.43 -19.43 8.22
CA LYS A 140 2.16 -20.55 7.63
C LYS A 140 2.39 -20.32 6.12
N ASP A 141 3.65 -20.06 5.78
CA ASP A 141 4.17 -19.94 4.41
C ASP A 141 3.52 -18.84 3.53
N ASP A 142 2.94 -17.80 4.15
CA ASP A 142 2.42 -16.66 3.39
C ASP A 142 3.58 -15.76 2.91
N GLU A 143 4.05 -16.01 1.67
CA GLU A 143 5.05 -15.19 1.00
C GLU A 143 4.57 -13.75 0.81
N ASP A 144 3.27 -13.51 0.57
CA ASP A 144 2.73 -12.15 0.45
C ASP A 144 2.93 -11.39 1.76
N LEU A 145 2.68 -12.01 2.93
CA LEU A 145 2.92 -11.39 4.23
C LEU A 145 4.39 -10.97 4.42
N LYS A 146 5.35 -11.79 4.00
CA LYS A 146 6.79 -11.45 4.08
C LYS A 146 7.10 -10.23 3.21
N HIS A 147 6.53 -10.16 2.02
CA HIS A 147 6.79 -9.08 1.06
C HIS A 147 6.07 -7.78 1.43
N CYS A 148 4.83 -7.86 1.90
CA CYS A 148 4.11 -6.76 2.54
C CYS A 148 4.94 -6.09 3.64
N ASN A 149 5.52 -6.88 4.55
CA ASN A 149 6.36 -6.33 5.61
C ASN A 149 7.63 -5.65 5.07
N LYS A 150 8.26 -6.20 4.02
CA LYS A 150 9.41 -5.55 3.37
C LYS A 150 9.01 -4.23 2.71
N LEU A 151 7.89 -4.21 1.99
CA LEU A 151 7.37 -3.01 1.35
C LEU A 151 7.07 -1.92 2.39
N ARG A 152 6.33 -2.27 3.44
CA ARG A 152 6.06 -1.38 4.58
C ARG A 152 7.35 -0.81 5.16
N ASN A 153 8.34 -1.65 5.44
CA ASN A 153 9.61 -1.21 6.02
C ASN A 153 10.36 -0.26 5.08
N ALA A 154 10.39 -0.55 3.77
CA ALA A 154 11.00 0.33 2.79
C ALA A 154 10.33 1.71 2.77
N LEU A 155 8.99 1.75 2.83
CA LEU A 155 8.22 2.99 2.89
C LEU A 155 8.43 3.76 4.20
N MET A 156 8.42 3.08 5.35
CA MET A 156 8.56 3.73 6.67
C MET A 156 9.95 4.32 6.91
N HIS A 157 11.00 3.65 6.46
CA HIS A 157 12.37 4.09 6.71
C HIS A 157 12.89 5.10 5.67
N GLY A 158 12.09 5.42 4.65
CA GLY A 158 12.53 6.30 3.56
C GLY A 158 13.63 5.70 2.69
N ASP A 159 13.83 4.37 2.77
CA ASP A 159 14.79 3.61 1.94
C ASP A 159 14.24 3.38 0.52
N LEU A 160 13.76 4.45 -0.10
CA LEU A 160 13.16 4.43 -1.43
C LEU A 160 14.23 4.47 -2.53
N LYS A 161 15.32 5.19 -2.27
CA LYS A 161 16.50 5.24 -3.15
C LYS A 161 17.41 4.07 -2.88
N ARG A 162 17.73 3.30 -3.92
CA ARG A 162 18.55 2.09 -3.80
C ARG A 162 19.53 1.97 -4.94
N SER A 163 20.68 1.34 -4.70
CA SER A 163 21.60 1.01 -5.78
C SER A 163 20.99 -0.02 -6.74
N ILE A 164 21.43 -0.03 -8.00
CA ILE A 164 20.94 -0.98 -9.03
C ILE A 164 21.01 -2.45 -8.58
N SER A 165 22.04 -2.83 -7.80
CA SER A 165 22.17 -4.19 -7.27
C SER A 165 21.10 -4.53 -6.22
N GLU A 166 20.77 -3.57 -5.35
CA GLU A 166 19.70 -3.68 -4.36
C GLU A 166 18.32 -3.69 -5.00
N GLN A 167 18.10 -2.85 -6.01
CA GLN A 167 16.87 -2.85 -6.80
C GLN A 167 16.63 -4.23 -7.43
N LYS A 168 17.62 -4.78 -8.14
CA LYS A 168 17.55 -6.13 -8.73
C LYS A 168 17.27 -7.21 -7.67
N LYS A 169 17.91 -7.10 -6.51
CA LYS A 169 17.67 -8.03 -5.39
C LYS A 169 16.24 -7.92 -4.88
N MET A 170 15.70 -6.71 -4.73
CA MET A 170 14.34 -6.48 -4.28
C MET A 170 13.34 -6.99 -5.33
N VAL A 171 13.44 -6.59 -6.59
CA VAL A 171 12.59 -7.10 -7.68
C VAL A 171 12.60 -8.63 -7.74
N ASN A 172 13.77 -9.27 -7.61
CA ASN A 172 13.86 -10.72 -7.59
C ASN A 172 13.16 -11.38 -6.39
N GLN A 173 13.06 -10.70 -5.25
CA GLN A 173 12.32 -11.22 -4.09
C GLN A 173 10.82 -11.22 -4.36
N PHE A 174 10.30 -10.22 -5.06
CA PHE A 174 8.87 -10.07 -5.36
C PHE A 174 8.40 -10.94 -6.54
N LYS A 175 9.30 -11.60 -7.29
CA LYS A 175 8.96 -12.43 -8.47
C LYS A 175 7.97 -13.57 -8.19
N ASN A 176 7.89 -14.07 -6.96
CA ASN A 176 7.01 -15.16 -6.59
C ASN A 176 5.79 -14.69 -5.77
N THR A 177 5.52 -13.38 -5.77
CA THR A 177 4.37 -12.81 -5.07
C THR A 177 3.35 -12.25 -6.03
N SER A 178 2.16 -12.01 -5.50
CA SER A 178 1.18 -11.19 -6.20
C SER A 178 1.63 -9.74 -6.37
N PHE A 179 2.60 -9.26 -5.57
CA PHE A 179 3.02 -7.86 -5.58
C PHE A 179 4.00 -7.50 -6.70
N THR A 180 3.68 -6.42 -7.43
CA THR A 180 4.61 -5.79 -8.37
C THR A 180 5.28 -4.56 -7.74
N ILE A 181 6.59 -4.41 -7.94
CA ILE A 181 7.33 -3.20 -7.57
C ILE A 181 8.16 -2.70 -8.77
N VAL A 182 8.22 -1.37 -8.92
CA VAL A 182 8.94 -0.72 -10.01
C VAL A 182 9.93 0.28 -9.42
N PHE A 183 11.05 0.48 -10.11
CA PHE A 183 12.01 1.53 -9.78
C PHE A 183 12.11 2.50 -10.97
N HIS A 184 11.97 3.79 -10.69
CA HIS A 184 12.20 4.87 -11.65
C HIS A 184 13.24 5.82 -11.05
N ASN A 185 14.32 6.11 -11.80
CA ASN A 185 15.44 6.96 -11.34
C ASN A 185 15.98 6.56 -9.95
N ASP A 186 16.22 5.26 -9.77
CA ASP A 186 16.68 4.63 -8.53
C ASP A 186 15.72 4.68 -7.34
N GLU A 187 14.51 5.19 -7.53
CA GLU A 187 13.50 5.33 -6.49
C GLU A 187 12.36 4.32 -6.67
N LEU A 188 11.97 3.69 -5.56
CA LEU A 188 10.81 2.78 -5.53
C LEU A 188 9.52 3.54 -5.86
N GLN A 189 8.87 3.13 -6.93
CA GLN A 189 7.57 3.62 -7.37
C GLN A 189 6.47 2.65 -6.92
N ILE A 190 5.37 3.21 -6.43
CA ILE A 190 4.14 2.47 -6.14
C ILE A 190 3.21 2.67 -7.31
N GLU A 191 2.78 1.56 -7.91
CA GLU A 191 1.83 1.56 -9.02
C GLU A 191 0.41 1.27 -8.51
N LYS A 192 -0.60 1.57 -9.34
CA LYS A 192 -2.01 1.32 -9.01
C LYS A 192 -2.28 -0.18 -8.78
N GLU A 193 -1.58 -1.02 -9.52
CA GLU A 193 -1.59 -2.48 -9.40
C GLU A 193 -1.12 -2.93 -8.01
N THR A 194 0.00 -2.37 -7.52
CA THR A 194 0.54 -2.67 -6.19
C THR A 194 -0.48 -2.36 -5.09
N ILE A 195 -1.18 -1.23 -5.20
CA ILE A 195 -2.24 -0.84 -4.25
C ILE A 195 -3.42 -1.81 -4.32
N SER A 196 -3.82 -2.19 -5.53
CA SER A 196 -4.92 -3.14 -5.74
C SER A 196 -4.61 -4.52 -5.13
N GLU A 197 -3.39 -5.00 -5.34
CA GLU A 197 -2.86 -6.23 -4.73
C GLU A 197 -2.85 -6.14 -3.20
N LEU A 198 -2.47 -4.99 -2.64
CA LEU A 198 -2.49 -4.76 -1.19
C LEU A 198 -3.90 -4.73 -0.61
N LEU A 199 -4.87 -4.17 -1.33
CA LEU A 199 -6.28 -4.21 -0.92
C LEU A 199 -6.83 -5.63 -0.94
N ILE A 200 -6.47 -6.45 -1.94
CA ILE A 200 -6.83 -7.87 -1.98
C ILE A 200 -6.20 -8.62 -0.81
N PHE A 201 -4.92 -8.35 -0.51
CA PHE A 201 -4.25 -8.93 0.65
C PHE A 201 -4.95 -8.54 1.97
N ALA A 202 -5.30 -7.26 2.15
CA ALA A 202 -6.01 -6.78 3.32
C ALA A 202 -7.37 -7.50 3.50
N ASP A 203 -8.14 -7.61 2.42
CA ASP A 203 -9.41 -8.31 2.35
C ASP A 203 -9.27 -9.79 2.75
N ARG A 204 -8.22 -10.46 2.26
CA ARG A 204 -7.87 -11.84 2.61
C ARG A 204 -7.55 -11.99 4.10
N VAL A 205 -6.79 -11.04 4.67
CA VAL A 205 -6.47 -11.04 6.10
C VAL A 205 -7.76 -10.93 6.93
N TYR A 206 -8.62 -9.95 6.63
CA TYR A 206 -9.90 -9.76 7.33
C TYR A 206 -10.85 -10.95 7.16
N SER A 207 -10.90 -11.52 5.97
CA SER A 207 -11.69 -12.73 5.69
C SER A 207 -11.19 -13.91 6.51
N ASN A 208 -9.89 -14.17 6.54
CA ASN A 208 -9.31 -15.27 7.31
C ASN A 208 -9.59 -15.12 8.80
N ILE A 209 -9.48 -13.91 9.34
CA ILE A 209 -9.82 -13.62 10.74
C ILE A 209 -11.29 -13.94 10.99
N SER A 210 -12.19 -13.38 10.17
CA SER A 210 -13.63 -13.54 10.32
C SER A 210 -14.04 -15.02 10.31
N HIS A 211 -13.50 -15.82 9.37
CA HIS A 211 -13.81 -17.26 9.29
C HIS A 211 -13.32 -18.06 10.51
N ASN A 212 -12.12 -17.80 11.01
CA ASN A 212 -11.52 -18.57 12.11
C ASN A 212 -11.99 -18.11 13.50
N TRP A 213 -12.43 -16.86 13.63
CA TRP A 213 -12.85 -16.25 14.89
C TRP A 213 -14.36 -16.40 15.13
N ILE A 214 -15.19 -16.06 14.13
CA ILE A 214 -16.66 -16.08 14.28
C ILE A 214 -17.20 -17.50 14.45
N SER A 215 -16.52 -18.50 13.86
CA SER A 215 -16.94 -19.90 13.89
C SER A 215 -16.67 -20.62 15.20
N LYS A 216 -15.85 -20.04 16.09
CA LYS A 216 -15.54 -20.64 17.39
C LYS A 216 -16.48 -20.06 18.44
N ASP A 217 -17.32 -20.91 19.04
CA ASP A 217 -18.08 -20.57 20.23
C ASP A 217 -17.14 -20.58 21.42
N PHE A 218 -16.70 -19.37 21.83
CA PHE A 218 -15.91 -19.11 23.04
C PHE A 218 -16.83 -18.74 24.20
#